data_AF-A0AAW0ERA0-F1
#
_entry.id   AF-A0AAW0ERA0-F1
#
_cell.length_a   1.000
_cell.length_b   1.000
_cell.length_c   1.000
_cell.angle_alpha   90.00
_cell.angle_beta   90.00
_cell.angle_gamma   90.00
#
_symmetry.space_group_name_H-M   'P 1'
#
loop_
_entity.id
_entity.type
_entity.pdbx_description
1 polymer ?
#
loop_
_entity_poly.entity_id
_entity_poly.type
_entity_poly.pdbx_seq_one_letter_code
_entity_poly.pdbx_strand_id
1 'polypeptide(L)'
;MSSQALVDFSSSLVNPKHVGLSPFHAPPEVRHDTSTAGVLSSMYEYSMCTKRALNTRIIGFAEPTLRECIDAFSRNLRATAFVQDEAATAAVLRERRGIVDPSQLPWAPRPEYIAWLRSHGRLDEAQYR
;
A
#
# COMPACT_ATOMS: atom_id res chain seq x y z
N MET A 1 12.65 27.23 -17.24
CA MET A 1 12.93 26.32 -16.10
C MET A 1 14.44 26.16 -15.99
N SER A 2 15.03 26.39 -14.81
CA SER A 2 16.47 26.24 -14.57
C SER A 2 16.90 24.78 -14.71
N SER A 3 18.08 24.52 -15.28
CA SER A 3 18.72 23.19 -15.31
C SER A 3 18.90 22.62 -13.90
N GLN A 4 19.08 23.48 -12.90
CA GLN A 4 19.12 23.12 -11.49
C GLN A 4 17.79 22.51 -11.03
N ALA A 5 16.65 23.08 -11.46
CA ALA A 5 15.33 22.55 -11.11
C ALA A 5 15.07 21.18 -11.78
N LEU A 6 15.66 20.92 -12.95
CA LEU A 6 15.61 19.61 -13.60
C LEU A 6 16.49 18.56 -12.88
N VAL A 7 17.66 18.97 -12.38
CA VAL A 7 18.56 18.11 -11.59
C VAL A 7 18.02 17.86 -10.18
N ASP A 8 17.41 18.86 -9.56
CA ASP A 8 16.75 18.74 -8.26
C ASP A 8 15.46 17.90 -8.39
N PHE A 9 14.70 18.06 -9.48
CA PHE A 9 13.58 17.18 -9.79
C PHE A 9 14.05 15.74 -10.01
N SER A 10 15.09 15.52 -10.83
CA SER A 10 15.61 14.18 -11.12
C SER A 10 16.24 13.52 -9.90
N SER A 11 16.90 14.26 -9.03
CA SER A 11 17.46 13.75 -7.77
C SER A 11 16.39 13.52 -6.69
N SER A 12 15.29 14.27 -6.69
CA SER A 12 14.13 14.02 -5.82
C SER A 12 13.38 12.72 -6.17
N LEU A 13 13.44 12.30 -7.44
CA LEU A 13 12.89 11.01 -7.88
C LEU A 13 13.67 9.82 -7.32
N VAL A 14 14.94 10.03 -6.94
CA VAL A 14 15.89 8.96 -6.60
C VAL A 14 16.36 9.04 -5.13
N ASN A 15 15.98 10.07 -4.37
CA ASN A 15 16.38 10.19 -2.96
C ASN A 15 15.65 9.17 -2.07
N PRO A 16 16.35 8.15 -1.53
CA PRO A 16 15.71 7.07 -0.78
C PRO A 16 15.05 7.53 0.51
N LYS A 17 15.48 8.66 1.11
CA LYS A 17 14.83 9.23 2.31
C LYS A 17 13.38 9.65 2.05
N HIS A 18 13.07 9.98 0.81
CA HIS A 18 11.75 10.49 0.41
C HIS A 18 10.93 9.43 -0.32
N VAL A 19 11.58 8.33 -0.74
CA VAL A 19 10.99 7.25 -1.52
C VAL A 19 10.70 6.03 -0.65
N GLY A 20 11.43 5.82 0.45
CA GLY A 20 11.20 4.69 1.37
C GLY A 20 9.83 4.71 2.04
N LEU A 21 9.21 3.54 2.20
CA LEU A 21 8.11 3.35 3.16
C LEU A 21 8.66 2.81 4.46
N SER A 22 7.95 3.15 5.54
CA SER A 22 8.03 2.36 6.75
C SER A 22 7.62 0.91 6.45
N PRO A 23 8.38 -0.10 6.93
CA PRO A 23 7.93 -1.49 6.87
C PRO A 23 6.77 -1.75 7.85
N PHE A 24 6.51 -0.83 8.77
CA PHE A 24 5.41 -0.91 9.70
C PHE A 24 4.13 -0.36 9.07
N HIS A 25 3.01 -1.02 9.37
CA HIS A 25 1.70 -0.57 8.92
C HIS A 25 1.35 0.83 9.46
N ALA A 26 0.46 1.49 8.72
CA ALA A 26 -0.11 2.77 9.10
C ALA A 26 -0.77 2.73 10.49
N PRO A 27 -0.88 3.89 11.18
CA PRO A 27 -1.50 3.95 12.49
C PRO A 27 -3.01 3.64 12.41
N PRO A 28 -3.65 3.25 13.54
CA PRO A 28 -5.04 2.75 13.54
C PRO A 28 -6.04 3.67 12.83
N GLU A 29 -5.89 4.98 12.94
CA GLU A 29 -6.80 5.98 12.37
C GLU A 29 -6.85 5.84 10.84
N VAL A 30 -5.69 5.63 10.22
CA VAL A 30 -5.58 5.43 8.76
C VAL A 30 -6.07 4.04 8.38
N ARG A 31 -5.82 3.01 9.19
CA ARG A 31 -6.23 1.63 8.87
C ARG A 31 -7.73 1.41 8.97
N HIS A 32 -8.39 2.09 9.89
CA HIS A 32 -9.83 1.99 10.11
C HIS A 32 -10.64 2.95 9.23
N ASP A 33 -9.99 3.82 8.46
CA ASP A 33 -10.67 4.66 7.50
C ASP A 33 -11.37 3.80 6.43
N THR A 34 -12.70 3.98 6.31
CA THR A 34 -13.55 3.32 5.31
C THR A 34 -13.89 4.23 4.13
N SER A 35 -13.27 5.40 4.04
CA SER A 35 -13.42 6.30 2.90
C SER A 35 -13.01 5.62 1.60
N THR A 36 -13.68 5.99 0.51
CA THR A 36 -13.32 5.55 -0.85
C THR A 36 -11.95 6.10 -1.24
N ALA A 37 -11.30 5.44 -2.20
CA ALA A 37 -10.01 5.90 -2.68
C ALA A 37 -10.17 7.28 -3.36
N GLY A 38 -9.30 8.24 -2.98
CA GLY A 38 -9.23 9.53 -3.64
C GLY A 38 -8.49 9.43 -4.97
N VAL A 39 -8.95 10.13 -6.01
CA VAL A 39 -8.26 10.14 -7.32
C VAL A 39 -6.84 10.72 -7.18
N LEU A 40 -6.72 11.86 -6.50
CA LEU A 40 -5.44 12.53 -6.29
C LEU A 40 -4.48 11.72 -5.41
N SER A 41 -4.99 11.07 -4.35
CA SER A 41 -4.17 10.20 -3.51
C SER A 41 -3.69 8.98 -4.29
N SER A 42 -4.56 8.39 -5.13
CA SER A 42 -4.20 7.26 -6.00
C SER A 42 -3.12 7.62 -7.01
N MET A 43 -3.19 8.81 -7.62
CA MET A 43 -2.14 9.30 -8.53
C MET A 43 -0.82 9.54 -7.79
N TYR A 44 -0.89 10.10 -6.58
CA TYR A 44 0.28 10.30 -5.73
C TYR A 44 0.95 8.95 -5.39
N GLU A 45 0.18 7.99 -4.90
CA GLU A 45 0.66 6.63 -4.57
C GLU A 45 1.27 5.93 -5.77
N TYR A 46 0.62 6.00 -6.94
CA TYR A 46 1.16 5.49 -8.19
C TYR A 46 2.52 6.12 -8.55
N SER A 47 2.65 7.44 -8.40
CA SER A 47 3.91 8.13 -8.66
C SER A 47 5.01 7.67 -7.72
N MET A 48 4.70 7.48 -6.43
CA MET A 48 5.65 7.01 -5.42
C MET A 48 6.04 5.54 -5.63
N CYS A 49 5.08 4.70 -5.99
CA CYS A 49 5.32 3.31 -6.37
C CYS A 49 6.26 3.22 -7.58
N THR A 50 6.00 4.01 -8.62
CA THR A 50 6.83 4.06 -9.83
C THR A 50 8.25 4.51 -9.52
N LYS A 51 8.43 5.51 -8.65
CA LYS A 51 9.77 5.94 -8.19
C LYS A 51 10.52 4.80 -7.49
N ARG A 52 9.85 3.98 -6.67
CA ARG A 52 10.46 2.80 -6.01
C ARG A 52 10.85 1.73 -7.01
N ALA A 53 9.92 1.37 -7.89
CA ALA A 53 10.13 0.35 -8.91
C ALA A 53 11.34 0.68 -9.82
N LEU A 54 11.59 1.96 -10.08
CA LEU A 54 12.72 2.43 -10.88
C LEU A 54 14.03 2.57 -10.07
N ASN A 55 13.98 2.54 -8.74
CA ASN A 55 15.15 2.74 -7.87
C ASN A 55 15.78 1.41 -7.41
N THR A 56 16.03 0.52 -8.38
CA THR A 56 16.63 -0.81 -8.18
C THR A 56 18.10 -0.78 -7.76
N ARG A 57 18.76 0.39 -7.85
CA ARG A 57 20.15 0.56 -7.43
C ARG A 57 20.33 0.67 -5.93
N ILE A 58 19.31 1.12 -5.21
CA ILE A 58 19.38 1.34 -3.75
C ILE A 58 18.76 0.16 -3.00
N ILE A 59 17.64 -0.34 -3.50
CA ILE A 59 16.95 -1.52 -2.97
C ILE A 59 17.38 -2.64 -3.91
N GLY A 60 18.26 -3.55 -3.46
CA GLY A 60 18.84 -4.61 -4.32
C GLY A 60 17.84 -5.60 -4.95
N PHE A 61 16.53 -5.31 -4.86
CA PHE A 61 15.40 -6.04 -5.43
C PHE A 61 14.36 -5.02 -5.94
N ALA A 62 13.71 -5.32 -7.07
CA ALA A 62 12.73 -4.44 -7.72
C ALA A 62 11.31 -4.68 -7.20
N GLU A 63 11.10 -4.48 -5.90
CA GLU A 63 9.77 -4.59 -5.27
C GLU A 63 9.30 -3.21 -4.78
N PRO A 64 8.12 -2.71 -5.22
CA PRO A 64 7.19 -3.31 -6.20
C PRO A 64 7.66 -3.17 -7.66
N THR A 65 7.11 -3.98 -8.56
CA THR A 65 7.32 -3.85 -10.02
C THR A 65 6.45 -2.74 -10.62
N LEU A 66 6.84 -2.21 -11.80
CA LEU A 66 5.99 -1.23 -12.52
C LEU A 66 4.60 -1.78 -12.84
N ARG A 67 4.49 -3.09 -13.10
CA ARG A 67 3.21 -3.75 -13.37
C ARG A 67 2.31 -3.72 -12.13
N GLU A 68 2.87 -4.05 -10.97
CA GLU A 68 2.15 -3.98 -9.69
C GLU A 68 1.71 -2.55 -9.37
N CYS A 69 2.53 -1.55 -9.68
CA CYS A 69 2.14 -0.14 -9.52
C CYS A 69 0.92 0.23 -10.40
N ILE A 70 0.89 -0.22 -11.65
CA ILE A 70 -0.25 0.01 -12.55
C ILE A 70 -1.50 -0.73 -12.06
N ASP A 71 -1.35 -1.97 -11.63
CA ASP A 71 -2.46 -2.80 -11.15
C ASP A 71 -3.06 -2.22 -9.86
N ALA A 72 -2.22 -1.73 -8.93
CA ALA A 72 -2.66 -1.02 -7.74
C ALA A 72 -3.40 0.29 -8.10
N PHE A 73 -2.85 1.09 -9.03
CA PHE A 73 -3.51 2.33 -9.46
C PHE A 73 -4.88 2.07 -10.10
N SER A 74 -4.96 1.08 -10.99
CA SER A 74 -6.21 0.67 -11.64
C SER A 74 -7.26 0.24 -10.62
N ARG A 75 -6.85 -0.57 -9.62
CA ARG A 75 -7.71 -0.98 -8.51
C ARG A 75 -8.21 0.23 -7.71
N ASN A 76 -7.32 1.16 -7.36
CA ASN A 76 -7.68 2.34 -6.59
C ASN A 76 -8.67 3.22 -7.36
N LEU A 77 -8.47 3.41 -8.67
CA LEU A 77 -9.42 4.16 -9.52
C LEU A 77 -10.81 3.51 -9.55
N ARG A 78 -10.88 2.17 -9.63
CA ARG A 78 -12.16 1.43 -9.57
C ARG A 78 -12.84 1.55 -8.20
N ALA A 79 -12.05 1.68 -7.13
CA ALA A 79 -12.53 1.90 -5.76
C ALA A 79 -12.89 3.37 -5.45
N THR A 80 -12.78 4.28 -6.42
CA THR A 80 -13.18 5.69 -6.22
C THR A 80 -14.70 5.82 -6.11
N ALA A 81 -15.15 6.91 -5.49
CA ALA A 81 -16.58 7.25 -5.39
C ALA A 81 -17.30 7.37 -6.74
N PHE A 82 -16.56 7.52 -7.85
CA PHE A 82 -17.13 7.64 -9.20
C PHE A 82 -17.51 6.29 -9.81
N VAL A 83 -16.75 5.22 -9.52
CA VAL A 83 -16.94 3.90 -10.13
C VAL A 83 -17.61 2.94 -9.15
N GLN A 84 -17.25 3.01 -7.85
CA GLN A 84 -17.84 2.22 -6.76
C GLN A 84 -17.82 0.71 -7.00
N ASP A 85 -16.76 0.19 -7.61
CA ASP A 85 -16.58 -1.26 -7.75
C ASP A 85 -16.38 -1.88 -6.36
N GLU A 86 -17.31 -2.75 -5.95
CA GLU A 86 -17.33 -3.35 -4.60
C GLU A 86 -16.10 -4.21 -4.33
N ALA A 87 -15.66 -4.99 -5.33
CA ALA A 87 -14.52 -5.88 -5.20
C ALA A 87 -13.20 -5.08 -5.07
N ALA A 88 -13.05 -4.04 -5.88
CA ALA A 88 -11.93 -3.12 -5.79
C ALA A 88 -11.91 -2.37 -4.46
N THR A 89 -13.08 -1.91 -3.99
CA THR A 89 -13.22 -1.21 -2.71
C THR A 89 -12.86 -2.14 -1.55
N ALA A 90 -13.37 -3.37 -1.53
CA ALA A 90 -13.03 -4.36 -0.53
C ALA A 90 -11.51 -4.68 -0.52
N ALA A 91 -10.90 -4.78 -1.69
CA ALA A 91 -9.46 -5.00 -1.81
C ALA A 91 -8.62 -3.83 -1.28
N VAL A 92 -9.02 -2.58 -1.58
CA VAL A 92 -8.36 -1.37 -1.04
C VAL A 92 -8.49 -1.31 0.49
N LEU A 93 -9.66 -1.59 1.03
CA LEU A 93 -9.88 -1.61 2.49
C LEU A 93 -9.07 -2.74 3.16
N ARG A 94 -8.98 -3.91 2.53
CA ARG A 94 -8.18 -5.04 3.02
C ARG A 94 -6.69 -4.68 3.08
N GLU A 95 -6.18 -4.05 2.03
CA GLU A 95 -4.79 -3.59 1.94
C GLU A 95 -4.49 -2.51 2.98
N ARG A 96 -5.37 -1.50 3.11
CA ARG A 96 -5.29 -0.43 4.10
C ARG A 96 -5.25 -0.98 5.53
N ARG A 97 -6.07 -1.98 5.84
CA ARG A 97 -6.11 -2.64 7.16
C ARG A 97 -4.87 -3.51 7.42
N GLY A 98 -4.21 -4.00 6.37
CA GLY A 98 -3.11 -4.95 6.48
C GLY A 98 -3.60 -6.28 7.07
N ILE A 99 -4.72 -6.79 6.54
CA ILE A 99 -5.33 -8.05 7.00
C ILE A 99 -4.35 -9.20 6.79
N VAL A 100 -4.18 -9.99 7.85
CA VAL A 100 -3.35 -11.20 7.85
C VAL A 100 -4.27 -12.40 7.86
N ASP A 101 -3.99 -13.39 7.00
CA ASP A 101 -4.60 -14.72 7.07
C ASP A 101 -3.66 -15.64 7.87
N PRO A 102 -4.02 -15.99 9.13
CA PRO A 102 -3.20 -16.87 9.95
C PRO A 102 -3.00 -18.28 9.34
N SER A 103 -3.91 -18.74 8.46
CA SER A 103 -3.80 -20.05 7.82
C SER A 103 -2.73 -20.13 6.72
N GLN A 104 -2.33 -18.97 6.18
CA GLN A 104 -1.28 -18.87 5.16
C GLN A 104 0.11 -18.59 5.75
N LEU A 105 0.21 -18.48 7.07
CA LEU A 105 1.50 -18.27 7.73
C LEU A 105 2.33 -19.56 7.67
N PRO A 106 3.65 -19.46 7.43
CA PRO A 106 4.52 -20.65 7.38
C PRO A 106 4.79 -21.25 8.78
N TRP A 107 4.20 -20.69 9.84
CA TRP A 107 4.26 -21.17 11.21
C TRP A 107 2.86 -21.22 11.82
N ALA A 108 2.68 -22.08 12.83
CA ALA A 108 1.45 -22.11 13.62
C ALA A 108 1.38 -20.83 14.50
N PRO A 109 0.43 -19.91 14.26
CA PRO A 109 0.34 -18.67 15.01
C PRO A 109 -0.09 -18.95 16.46
N ARG A 110 0.60 -18.34 17.41
CA ARG A 110 0.25 -18.48 18.82
C ARG A 110 -1.09 -17.77 19.12
N PRO A 111 -1.88 -18.24 20.10
CA PRO A 111 -3.14 -17.61 20.47
C PRO A 111 -3.02 -16.11 20.79
N GLU A 112 -1.92 -15.68 21.42
CA GLU A 112 -1.67 -14.28 21.76
C GLU A 112 -1.50 -13.41 20.51
N TYR A 113 -0.88 -13.94 19.46
CA TYR A 113 -0.72 -13.24 18.19
C TYR A 113 -2.05 -13.08 17.46
N ILE A 114 -2.90 -14.11 17.49
CA ILE A 114 -4.26 -14.04 16.92
C ILE A 114 -5.09 -13.00 17.68
N ALA A 115 -5.03 -13.01 19.01
CA ALA A 115 -5.71 -12.02 19.84
C ALA A 115 -5.22 -10.59 19.54
N TRP A 116 -3.92 -10.41 19.34
CA TRP A 116 -3.33 -9.14 18.93
C TRP A 116 -3.80 -8.70 17.53
N LEU A 117 -3.81 -9.59 16.54
CA LEU A 117 -4.33 -9.28 15.20
C LEU A 117 -5.79 -8.84 15.25
N ARG A 118 -6.61 -9.55 16.03
CA ARG A 118 -8.01 -9.21 16.26
C ARG A 118 -8.15 -7.84 16.92
N SER A 119 -7.41 -7.56 17.98
CA SER A 119 -7.48 -6.26 18.68
C SER A 119 -7.07 -5.08 17.80
N HIS A 120 -6.27 -5.33 16.76
CA HIS A 120 -5.87 -4.32 15.78
C HIS A 120 -6.74 -4.31 14.52
N GLY A 121 -7.80 -5.13 14.44
CA GLY A 121 -8.67 -5.22 13.26
C GLY A 121 -7.97 -5.76 12.01
N ARG A 122 -6.94 -6.59 12.19
CA ARG A 122 -6.11 -7.18 11.14
C ARG A 122 -6.41 -8.66 10.89
N LEU A 123 -7.42 -9.20 11.56
CA LEU A 123 -7.89 -10.56 11.35
C LEU A 123 -9.11 -10.55 10.44
N ASP A 124 -9.16 -11.46 9.46
CA ASP A 124 -10.34 -11.65 8.63
C ASP A 124 -11.40 -12.46 9.41
N GLU A 125 -12.27 -11.76 10.14
CA GLU A 125 -13.31 -12.39 10.96
C GLU A 125 -14.32 -13.22 10.14
N ALA A 126 -14.38 -13.08 8.81
CA ALA A 126 -15.26 -13.90 7.96
C ALA A 126 -14.75 -15.35 7.82
N GLN A 127 -13.46 -15.59 8.02
CA GLN A 127 -12.81 -16.89 7.85
C GLN A 127 -12.71 -17.68 9.17
N TYR A 128 -12.99 -17.05 10.32
CA TYR A 128 -12.79 -17.60 11.67
C TYR A 128 -14.05 -17.56 12.56
N ARG A 129 -15.24 -17.48 11.95
CA ARG A 129 -16.53 -17.68 12.63
C ARG A 129 -16.98 -19.13 12.57
#